data_AF-A0A972CTY7-F1
#
_entry.id   AF-A0A972CTY7-F1
#
_cell.length_a   1.000
_cell.length_b   1.000
_cell.length_c   1.000
_cell.angle_alpha   90.00
_cell.angle_beta   90.00
_cell.angle_gamma   90.00
#
_symmetry.space_group_name_H-M   'P 1'
#
loop_
_entity.id
_entity.type
_entity.pdbx_description
1 polymer ?
#
loop_
_entity_poly.entity_id
_entity_poly.type
_entity_poly.pdbx_seq_one_letter_code
_entity_poly.pdbx_strand_id
1 'polypeptide(L)'
;MKRKKRRKGIQLKHFILLLIAFYLGKTLISQSMQMKELEERRMKEEQEVIKLEKEIEVLEEEIEKRDSLEFLEKVAREELKLVKPREIMYIDINKQNNIFKEFSK
;
A
#
# COMPACT_ATOMS: atom_id res chain seq x y z
N MET A 1 34.58 -73.52 22.27
CA MET A 1 34.57 -72.64 21.07
C MET A 1 33.36 -71.69 21.10
N LYS A 2 33.46 -70.51 21.73
CA LYS A 2 32.31 -69.60 21.93
C LYS A 2 32.23 -68.55 20.82
N ARG A 3 31.35 -68.75 19.84
CA ARG A 3 31.05 -67.80 18.76
C ARG A 3 30.29 -66.59 19.31
N LYS A 4 30.96 -65.44 19.46
CA LYS A 4 30.32 -64.13 19.75
C LYS A 4 29.45 -63.72 18.55
N LYS A 5 28.14 -63.97 18.63
CA LYS A 5 27.18 -63.55 17.60
C LYS A 5 26.69 -62.11 17.85
N ARG A 6 27.02 -61.24 16.88
CA ARG A 6 26.24 -60.13 16.30
C ARG A 6 25.89 -58.93 17.20
N ARG A 7 26.77 -57.92 17.18
CA ARG A 7 26.51 -56.51 17.55
C ARG A 7 25.79 -55.68 16.46
N LYS A 8 25.18 -56.32 15.45
CA LYS A 8 24.66 -55.62 14.25
C LYS A 8 23.44 -54.73 14.52
N GLY A 9 22.67 -54.96 15.58
CA GLY A 9 21.45 -54.19 15.88
C GLY A 9 21.70 -52.77 16.39
N ILE A 10 22.84 -52.50 17.04
CA ILE A 10 23.17 -51.16 17.53
C ILE A 10 23.56 -50.26 16.36
N GLN A 11 24.32 -50.79 15.39
CA GLN A 11 24.75 -50.04 14.20
C GLN A 11 23.55 -49.60 13.34
N LEU A 12 22.53 -50.44 13.20
CA LEU A 12 21.33 -50.09 12.42
C LEU A 12 20.51 -48.97 13.08
N LYS A 13 20.40 -48.96 14.42
CA LYS A 13 19.72 -47.87 15.15
C LYS A 13 20.42 -46.52 14.96
N HIS A 14 21.75 -46.49 14.97
CA HIS A 14 22.51 -45.26 14.72
C HIS A 14 22.32 -44.76 13.29
N PHE A 15 22.24 -45.68 12.31
CA PHE A 15 21.96 -45.33 10.92
C PHE A 15 20.56 -44.72 10.74
N ILE A 16 19.54 -45.29 11.38
CA ILE A 16 18.17 -44.74 11.38
C ILE A 16 18.14 -43.37 12.05
N LEU A 17 18.82 -43.21 13.19
CA LEU A 17 18.91 -41.92 13.90
C LEU A 17 19.57 -40.84 13.02
N LEU A 18 20.62 -41.20 12.28
CA LEU A 18 21.32 -40.29 11.38
C LEU A 18 20.43 -39.86 10.20
N LEU A 19 19.63 -40.78 9.65
CA LEU A 19 18.63 -40.45 8.62
C LEU A 19 17.56 -39.48 9.13
N ILE A 20 17.06 -39.70 10.35
CA ILE A 20 16.09 -38.79 10.97
C ILE A 20 16.72 -37.42 11.21
N ALA A 21 17.94 -37.37 11.74
CA ALA A 21 18.66 -36.12 11.97
C ALA A 21 18.91 -35.35 10.65
N PHE A 22 19.26 -36.06 9.58
CA PHE A 22 19.46 -35.46 8.27
C PHE A 22 18.16 -34.90 7.68
N TYR A 23 17.05 -35.63 7.81
CA TYR A 23 15.73 -35.17 7.38
C TYR A 23 15.29 -33.93 8.16
N LEU A 24 15.40 -33.95 9.49
CA LEU A 24 15.09 -32.80 10.34
C LEU A 24 15.98 -31.60 10.01
N GLY A 25 17.29 -31.83 9.83
CA GLY A 25 18.23 -30.78 9.44
C GLY A 25 17.84 -30.09 8.13
N LYS A 26 17.51 -30.86 7.08
CA LYS A 26 17.04 -30.30 5.81
C LYS A 26 15.73 -29.51 5.96
N THR A 27 14.78 -30.05 6.71
CA THR A 27 13.48 -29.38 6.93
C THR A 27 13.65 -28.06 7.67
N LEU A 28 14.49 -28.02 8.71
CA LEU A 28 14.76 -26.79 9.48
C LEU A 28 15.45 -25.71 8.63
N ILE A 29 16.40 -26.09 7.76
CA ILE A 29 17.06 -25.16 6.84
C ILE A 29 16.06 -24.61 5.82
N SER A 30 15.21 -25.47 5.25
CA SER A 30 14.17 -25.01 4.31
C SER A 30 13.16 -24.08 4.98
N GLN A 31 12.76 -24.39 6.22
CA GLN A 31 11.82 -23.58 6.98
C GLN A 31 12.41 -22.22 7.36
N SER A 32 13.69 -22.16 7.74
CA SER A 32 14.34 -20.88 8.09
C SER A 32 14.47 -19.94 6.89
N MET A 33 14.76 -20.48 5.70
CA MET A 33 14.78 -19.68 4.47
C MET A 33 13.40 -19.14 4.10
N GLN A 34 12.36 -19.97 4.17
CA GLN A 34 10.99 -19.56 3.91
C GLN A 34 10.50 -18.52 4.92
N MET A 35 10.85 -18.69 6.20
CA MET A 35 10.49 -17.75 7.26
C MET A 35 11.10 -16.37 6.96
N LYS A 36 12.38 -16.33 6.60
CA LYS A 36 13.07 -15.08 6.27
C LYS A 36 12.45 -14.39 5.05
N GLU A 37 12.11 -15.14 4.01
CA GLU A 37 11.46 -14.58 2.82
C GLU A 37 10.08 -14.01 3.15
N LEU A 38 9.29 -14.71 3.97
CA LEU A 38 7.98 -14.23 4.42
C LEU A 38 8.10 -12.97 5.28
N GLU A 39 9.10 -12.91 6.16
CA GLU A 39 9.36 -11.76 7.01
C GLU A 39 9.81 -10.54 6.18
N GLU A 40 10.68 -10.73 5.18
CA GLU A 40 11.06 -9.67 4.25
C GLU A 40 9.87 -9.15 3.43
N ARG A 41 8.97 -10.04 2.99
CA ARG A 41 7.74 -9.64 2.29
C ARG A 41 6.81 -8.85 3.21
N ARG A 42 6.59 -9.31 4.44
CA ARG A 42 5.78 -8.58 5.42
C ARG A 42 6.34 -7.19 5.70
N MET A 43 7.66 -7.07 5.90
CA MET A 43 8.28 -5.77 6.14
C MET A 43 8.11 -4.81 4.96
N LYS A 44 8.18 -5.32 3.71
CA LYS A 44 7.92 -4.50 2.53
C LYS A 44 6.47 -4.04 2.45
N GLU A 45 5.52 -4.95 2.68
CA GLU A 45 4.10 -4.63 2.70
C GLU A 45 3.77 -3.61 3.81
N GLU A 46 4.32 -3.78 5.01
CA GLU A 46 4.15 -2.82 6.13
C GLU A 46 4.74 -1.45 5.79
N GLN A 47 5.91 -1.40 5.15
CA GLN A 47 6.50 -0.14 4.67
C GLN A 47 5.63 0.55 3.62
N GLU A 48 5.02 -0.23 2.72
CA GLU A 48 4.10 0.28 1.70
C GLU A 48 2.82 0.83 2.33
N VAL A 49 2.26 0.13 3.33
CA VAL A 49 1.11 0.62 4.11
C VAL A 49 1.45 1.95 4.78
N ILE A 50 2.56 2.05 5.50
CA ILE A 50 2.97 3.29 6.18
C ILE A 50 3.16 4.43 5.16
N LYS A 51 3.71 4.14 3.98
CA LYS A 51 3.89 5.14 2.93
C LYS A 51 2.54 5.64 2.39
N LEU A 52 1.60 4.72 2.16
CA LEU A 52 0.26 5.06 1.69
C LEU A 52 -0.54 5.83 2.76
N GLU A 53 -0.45 5.45 4.02
CA GLU A 53 -1.07 6.19 5.13
C GLU A 53 -0.55 7.63 5.21
N LYS A 54 0.77 7.82 5.04
CA LYS A 54 1.36 9.16 5.00
C LYS A 54 0.93 9.96 3.77
N GLU A 55 0.79 9.30 2.61
CA GLU A 55 0.25 9.95 1.41
C GLU A 55 -1.21 10.37 1.60
N ILE A 56 -2.02 9.55 2.27
CA ILE A 56 -3.40 9.89 2.65
C ILE A 56 -3.41 11.11 3.57
N GLU A 57 -2.60 11.13 4.63
CA GLU A 57 -2.53 12.26 5.57
C GLU A 57 -2.15 13.57 4.86
N VAL A 58 -1.17 13.52 3.94
CA VAL A 58 -0.78 14.69 3.14
C VAL A 58 -1.93 15.14 2.21
N LEU A 59 -2.60 14.20 1.55
CA LEU A 59 -3.75 14.50 0.69
C LEU A 59 -4.93 15.05 1.49
N GLU A 60 -5.18 14.55 2.70
CA GLU A 60 -6.19 15.07 3.62
C GLU A 60 -5.85 16.50 4.05
N GLU A 61 -4.61 16.80 4.40
CA GLU A 61 -4.19 18.19 4.67
C GLU A 61 -4.36 19.09 3.44
N GLU A 62 -4.06 18.60 2.23
CA GLU A 62 -4.29 19.34 0.99
C GLU A 62 -5.78 19.55 0.74
N ILE A 63 -6.61 18.55 1.02
CA ILE A 63 -8.06 18.66 0.94
C ILE A 63 -8.56 19.65 1.97
N GLU A 64 -8.15 19.62 3.24
CA GLU A 64 -8.55 20.62 4.23
C GLU A 64 -8.14 22.04 3.84
N LYS A 65 -6.95 22.20 3.25
CA LYS A 65 -6.52 23.50 2.67
C LYS A 65 -7.40 23.91 1.49
N ARG A 66 -7.88 22.96 0.68
CA ARG A 66 -8.82 23.18 -0.44
C ARG A 66 -10.30 23.21 -0.02
N ASP A 67 -10.68 22.68 1.12
CA ASP A 67 -12.02 22.74 1.72
C ASP A 67 -12.12 23.95 2.65
N SER A 68 -11.05 24.75 2.75
CA SER A 68 -11.16 26.11 3.23
C SER A 68 -12.30 26.80 2.49
N LEU A 69 -13.17 27.45 3.25
CA LEU A 69 -14.36 28.17 2.78
C LEU A 69 -14.10 29.00 1.51
N GLU A 70 -12.87 29.49 1.32
CA GLU A 70 -12.42 30.26 0.18
C GLU A 70 -12.45 29.51 -1.16
N PHE A 71 -12.05 28.24 -1.22
CA PHE A 71 -12.07 27.49 -2.47
C PHE A 71 -13.48 27.00 -2.81
N LEU A 72 -14.25 26.55 -1.81
CA LEU A 72 -15.67 26.25 -2.02
C LEU A 72 -16.45 27.49 -2.47
N GLU A 73 -16.17 28.66 -1.86
CA GLU A 73 -16.73 29.94 -2.29
C GLU A 73 -16.28 30.30 -3.71
N LYS A 74 -15.01 30.04 -4.07
CA LYS A 74 -14.50 30.28 -5.42
C LYS A 74 -15.21 29.41 -6.46
N VAL A 75 -15.30 28.10 -6.25
CA VAL A 75 -16.01 27.18 -7.17
C VAL A 75 -17.49 27.56 -7.26
N ALA A 76 -18.14 27.85 -6.14
CA ALA A 76 -19.53 28.28 -6.12
C ALA A 76 -19.74 29.58 -6.91
N ARG A 77 -18.82 30.55 -6.84
CA ARG A 77 -18.92 31.83 -7.57
C ARG A 77 -18.52 31.73 -9.04
N GLU A 78 -17.48 30.98 -9.36
CA GLU A 78 -16.91 30.91 -10.72
C GLU A 78 -17.66 29.92 -11.60
N GLU A 79 -17.94 28.72 -11.10
CA GLU A 79 -18.55 27.64 -11.88
C GLU A 79 -20.07 27.63 -11.75
N LEU A 80 -20.58 27.78 -10.52
CA LEU A 80 -22.02 27.72 -10.24
C LEU A 80 -22.69 29.11 -10.27
N LYS A 81 -21.90 30.19 -10.36
CA LYS A 81 -22.37 31.59 -10.31
C LYS A 81 -23.31 31.87 -9.14
N LEU A 82 -23.06 31.25 -8.00
CA LEU A 82 -23.80 31.46 -6.76
C LEU A 82 -23.26 32.72 -6.05
N VAL A 83 -24.15 33.44 -5.38
CA VAL A 83 -23.84 34.66 -4.61
C VAL A 83 -24.43 34.54 -3.21
N LYS A 84 -23.82 35.20 -2.21
CA LYS A 84 -24.32 35.13 -0.83
C LYS A 84 -25.69 35.81 -0.72
N PRO A 85 -26.54 35.43 0.26
CA PRO A 85 -27.77 36.16 0.52
C PRO A 85 -27.44 37.64 0.77
N ARG A 86 -28.00 38.54 -0.07
CA ARG A 86 -27.75 40.00 -0.13
C ARG A 86 -26.64 40.48 -1.09
N GLU A 87 -26.05 39.61 -1.91
CA GLU A 87 -25.18 40.01 -3.02
C GLU A 87 -25.91 39.87 -4.37
N ILE A 88 -25.53 40.68 -5.37
CA ILE A 88 -26.12 40.67 -6.73
C ILE A 88 -25.02 40.42 -7.75
N MET A 89 -25.23 39.46 -8.66
CA MET A 89 -24.32 39.18 -9.76
C MET A 89 -24.47 40.24 -10.87
N TYR A 90 -23.39 40.95 -11.21
CA TYR A 90 -23.36 41.88 -12.34
C TYR A 90 -22.85 41.16 -13.60
N ILE A 91 -23.67 41.09 -14.65
CA ILE A 91 -23.28 40.52 -15.95
C ILE A 91 -23.19 41.68 -16.95
N ASP A 92 -21.98 41.95 -17.45
CA ASP A 92 -21.78 42.93 -18.52
C ASP A 92 -22.20 42.34 -19.89
N ILE A 93 -23.35 42.76 -20.37
CA ILE A 93 -23.94 42.34 -21.66
C ILE A 93 -23.14 42.83 -22.87
N ASN A 94 -22.36 43.91 -22.77
CA ASN A 94 -21.57 44.43 -23.88
C ASN A 94 -20.30 43.62 -24.11
N LYS A 95 -19.83 42.90 -23.08
CA LYS A 95 -18.67 42.00 -23.17
C LYS A 95 -19.01 40.66 -23.85
N GLN A 96 -20.24 40.15 -23.68
CA GLN A 96 -20.66 38.87 -24.28
C GLN A 96 -20.84 38.94 -25.80
N ASN A 97 -21.26 40.08 -26.34
CA ASN A 97 -21.44 40.27 -27.78
C ASN A 97 -20.14 40.15 -28.60
N ASN A 98 -18.97 40.29 -27.98
CA ASN A 98 -17.68 40.08 -28.65
C ASN A 98 -17.27 38.60 -28.71
N ILE A 99 -17.64 37.81 -27.69
CA ILE A 99 -17.32 36.37 -27.62
C ILE A 99 -18.04 35.60 -28.74
N PHE A 100 -19.32 35.87 -28.97
CA PHE A 100 -20.08 35.21 -30.04
C PHE A 100 -19.68 35.65 -31.46
N LYS A 101 -19.03 36.81 -31.63
CA LYS A 101 -18.51 37.26 -32.94
C LYS A 101 -17.20 36.58 -33.32
N GLU A 102 -16.37 36.19 -32.35
CA GLU A 102 -15.12 35.46 -32.61
C GLU A 102 -15.34 34.03 -33.13
N PHE A 103 -16.42 33.36 -32.73
CA PHE A 103 -16.76 32.01 -33.21
C PHE A 103 -17.43 31.97 -34.59
N SER A 104 -17.75 33.13 -35.19
CA SER A 104 -18.44 33.25 -36.48
C SER A 104 -17.51 33.63 -37.64
N LYS A 105 -16.19 33.55 -37.46
CA LYS A 105 -15.21 33.84 -38.51
C LYS A 105 -14.45 32.59 -38.96
#